data_AF-A0A0M9X5X7-F1
#
_entry.id   AF-A0A0M9X5X7-F1
#
_cell.length_a   1.000
_cell.length_b   1.000
_cell.length_c   1.000
_cell.angle_alpha   90.00
_cell.angle_beta   90.00
_cell.angle_gamma   90.00
#
_symmetry.space_group_name_H-M   'P 1'
#
loop_
_entity.id
_entity.type
_entity.pdbx_description
1 polymer ?
#
loop_
_entity_poly.entity_id
_entity_poly.type
_entity_poly.pdbx_seq_one_letter_code
_entity_poly.pdbx_strand_id
1 'polypeptide(L)'
;MTALLRVRPARARSGTEPETQEDAVGHVESAHLLELALGHASGDEDAGALRHISTCPRCREELELTTRVLTAARNAEAADLVAVPPERVWQGIVRELSYQAATPSQPGERPVRRSAAETAGAGTRAGLLALALVVGVALLRRFRVRAGRGPVRRLRSPRWRRACRARPG
;
A
#
# COMPACT_ATOMS: atom_id res chain seq x y z
N MET A 1 -18.70 16.14 -55.60
CA MET A 1 -17.76 15.40 -54.74
C MET A 1 -17.78 16.05 -53.36
N THR A 2 -18.63 15.57 -52.45
CA THR A 2 -18.83 16.21 -51.13
C THR A 2 -18.74 15.14 -50.06
N ALA A 3 -17.62 15.11 -49.34
CA ALA A 3 -17.35 14.13 -48.29
C ALA A 3 -17.90 14.62 -46.95
N LEU A 4 -18.93 13.94 -46.45
CA LEU A 4 -19.47 14.15 -45.11
C LEU A 4 -18.52 13.56 -44.07
N LEU A 5 -17.77 14.42 -43.37
CA LEU A 5 -17.00 14.03 -42.19
C LEU A 5 -17.96 13.79 -41.03
N ARG A 6 -18.25 12.50 -40.75
CA ARG A 6 -18.90 12.06 -39.52
C ARG A 6 -17.97 12.34 -38.34
N VAL A 7 -18.30 13.39 -37.57
CA VAL A 7 -17.75 13.59 -36.23
C VAL A 7 -18.24 12.45 -35.34
N ARG A 8 -17.32 11.62 -34.85
CA ARG A 8 -17.59 10.63 -33.80
C ARG A 8 -17.61 11.35 -32.45
N PRO A 9 -18.67 11.25 -31.63
CA PRO A 9 -18.61 11.75 -30.27
C PRO A 9 -17.68 10.88 -29.42
N ALA A 10 -16.89 11.54 -28.58
CA ALA A 10 -16.09 10.91 -27.53
C ALA A 10 -17.05 10.19 -26.58
N ARG A 11 -16.97 8.86 -26.55
CA ARG A 11 -17.67 8.02 -25.59
C ARG A 11 -17.11 8.33 -24.21
N ALA A 12 -17.85 9.10 -23.42
CA ALA A 12 -17.62 9.25 -22.00
C ALA A 12 -17.53 7.84 -21.38
N ARG A 13 -16.34 7.48 -20.87
CA ARG A 13 -16.20 6.37 -19.94
C ARG A 13 -16.69 6.90 -18.59
N SER A 14 -18.00 6.83 -18.38
CA SER A 14 -18.57 6.69 -17.04
C SER A 14 -18.17 5.31 -16.53
N GLY A 15 -16.95 5.21 -16.03
CA GLY A 15 -16.58 4.17 -15.08
C GLY A 15 -17.18 4.55 -13.74
N THR A 16 -18.48 4.35 -13.58
CA THR A 16 -19.05 4.07 -12.27
C THR A 16 -18.58 2.65 -11.93
N GLU A 17 -17.33 2.53 -11.50
CA GLU A 17 -16.99 1.44 -10.59
C GLU A 17 -17.93 1.67 -9.40
N PRO A 18 -18.77 0.69 -9.02
CA PRO A 18 -19.48 0.77 -7.76
C PRO A 18 -18.38 0.75 -6.70
N GLU A 19 -17.98 1.94 -6.25
CA GLU A 19 -17.42 2.12 -4.93
C GLU A 19 -18.29 1.26 -4.02
N THR A 20 -17.63 0.36 -3.32
CA THR A 20 -18.20 -0.53 -2.33
C THR A 20 -18.62 0.35 -1.15
N GLN A 21 -19.65 1.16 -1.41
CA GLN A 21 -20.34 2.04 -0.50
C GLN A 21 -21.59 1.30 -0.03
N GLU A 22 -21.38 0.07 0.43
CA GLU A 22 -22.37 -0.80 1.06
C GLU A 22 -21.74 -1.34 2.34
N ASP A 23 -21.65 -0.47 3.34
CA ASP A 23 -21.64 -0.81 4.77
C ASP A 23 -21.99 0.47 5.54
N ALA A 24 -23.21 0.98 5.34
CA ALA A 24 -23.71 2.22 5.95
C ALA A 24 -24.27 2.02 7.37
N VAL A 25 -23.50 1.34 8.22
CA VAL A 25 -23.14 1.83 9.57
C VAL A 25 -21.66 1.53 9.72
N GLY A 26 -20.87 2.27 8.95
CA GLY A 26 -19.52 1.90 8.58
C GLY A 26 -18.57 1.90 9.75
N HIS A 27 -17.73 0.87 9.80
CA HIS A 27 -16.51 0.92 10.58
C HIS A 27 -15.64 2.09 10.11
N VAL A 28 -14.77 2.57 11.00
CA VAL A 28 -13.74 3.55 10.61
C VAL A 28 -12.83 2.90 9.56
N GLU A 29 -12.56 3.63 8.47
CA GLU A 29 -11.70 3.19 7.38
C GLU A 29 -10.30 2.83 7.91
N SER A 30 -9.71 1.73 7.42
CA SER A 30 -8.42 1.24 7.92
C SER A 30 -7.29 2.27 7.74
N ALA A 31 -7.32 3.06 6.67
CA ALA A 31 -6.37 4.16 6.47
C ALA A 31 -6.49 5.24 7.57
N HIS A 32 -7.71 5.53 8.01
CA HIS A 32 -7.95 6.49 9.09
C HIS A 32 -7.49 5.93 10.45
N LEU A 33 -7.74 4.65 10.72
CA LEU A 33 -7.20 3.99 11.92
C LEU A 33 -5.67 4.04 11.97
N LEU A 34 -4.99 3.94 10.82
CA LEU A 34 -3.54 4.09 10.72
C LEU A 34 -3.08 5.50 11.08
N GLU A 35 -3.73 6.54 10.58
CA GLU A 35 -3.40 7.93 10.92
C GLU A 35 -3.61 8.23 12.42
N LEU A 36 -4.70 7.71 13.00
CA LEU A 36 -4.93 7.77 14.44
C LEU A 36 -3.81 7.08 15.22
N ALA A 37 -3.39 5.88 14.79
CA ALA A 37 -2.32 5.12 15.45
C ALA A 37 -0.92 5.75 15.29
N LEU A 38 -0.69 6.48 14.19
CA LEU A 38 0.53 7.27 13.99
C LEU A 38 0.56 8.51 14.87
N GLY A 39 -0.60 9.00 15.33
CA GLY A 39 -0.75 10.21 16.13
C GLY A 39 -0.97 11.46 15.29
N HIS A 40 -1.38 11.32 14.03
CA HIS A 40 -1.67 12.43 13.11
C HIS A 40 -3.12 12.91 13.19
N ALA A 41 -3.84 12.53 14.25
CA ALA A 41 -5.21 12.97 14.49
C ALA A 41 -5.26 14.49 14.72
N SER A 42 -5.94 15.22 13.84
CA SER A 42 -6.25 16.63 13.97
C SER A 42 -7.66 16.94 13.44
N GLY A 43 -8.56 17.34 14.34
CA GLY A 43 -9.86 17.92 13.97
C GLY A 43 -11.06 17.12 14.46
N ASP A 44 -12.25 17.58 14.05
CA ASP A 44 -13.53 17.06 14.54
C ASP A 44 -13.85 15.66 14.00
N GLU A 45 -13.35 15.31 12.82
CA GLU A 45 -13.51 13.99 12.20
C GLU A 45 -12.86 12.89 13.07
N ASP A 46 -11.65 13.16 13.56
CA ASP A 46 -10.94 12.24 14.46
C ASP A 46 -11.64 12.09 15.80
N ALA A 47 -12.21 13.18 16.34
CA ALA A 47 -13.00 13.11 17.56
C ALA A 47 -14.25 12.23 17.38
N GLY A 48 -14.88 12.29 16.19
CA GLY A 48 -15.97 11.40 15.79
C GLY A 48 -15.54 9.94 15.71
N ALA A 49 -14.42 9.67 15.02
CA ALA A 49 -13.85 8.33 14.89
C ALA A 49 -13.46 7.72 16.24
N LEU A 50 -12.81 8.49 17.13
CA LEU A 50 -12.45 8.04 18.47
C LEU A 50 -13.67 7.73 19.33
N ARG A 51 -14.74 8.53 19.21
CA ARG A 51 -16.02 8.24 19.85
C ARG A 51 -16.63 6.94 19.33
N HIS A 52 -16.61 6.70 18.02
CA HIS A 52 -17.04 5.43 17.44
C HIS A 52 -16.21 4.25 17.97
N ILE A 53 -14.88 4.35 17.94
CA ILE A 53 -13.94 3.33 18.44
C ILE A 53 -14.18 3.00 19.92
N SER A 54 -14.57 3.99 20.73
CA SER A 54 -14.93 3.75 22.14
C SER A 54 -16.14 2.82 22.30
N THR A 55 -17.03 2.77 21.31
CA THR A 55 -18.26 1.97 21.32
C THR A 55 -18.20 0.71 20.44
N CYS A 56 -17.33 0.68 19.42
CA CYS A 56 -17.24 -0.41 18.46
C CYS A 56 -16.05 -1.34 18.76
N PRO A 57 -16.29 -2.60 19.18
CA PRO A 57 -15.21 -3.53 19.53
C PRO A 57 -14.30 -3.86 18.34
N ARG A 58 -14.85 -4.00 17.13
CA ARG A 58 -14.06 -4.30 15.93
C ARG A 58 -13.06 -3.18 15.60
N CYS A 59 -13.51 -1.93 15.59
CA CYS A 59 -12.61 -0.79 15.32
C CYS A 59 -11.56 -0.62 16.42
N ARG A 60 -11.91 -0.94 17.68
CA ARG A 60 -10.94 -0.97 18.78
C ARG A 60 -9.86 -2.02 18.58
N GLU A 61 -10.26 -3.26 18.27
CA GLU A 61 -9.33 -4.37 18.01
C GLU A 61 -8.41 -4.06 16.83
N GLU A 62 -8.94 -3.47 15.76
CA GLU A 62 -8.16 -3.07 14.59
C GLU A 62 -7.17 -1.94 14.91
N LEU A 63 -7.58 -0.93 15.69
CA LEU A 63 -6.68 0.12 16.16
C LEU A 63 -5.57 -0.44 17.06
N GLU A 64 -5.90 -1.36 17.96
CA GLU A 64 -4.92 -2.02 18.85
C GLU A 64 -3.91 -2.85 18.04
N LEU A 65 -4.37 -3.62 17.06
CA LEU A 65 -3.50 -4.37 16.14
C LEU A 65 -2.56 -3.43 15.39
N THR A 66 -3.09 -2.35 14.83
CA THR A 66 -2.31 -1.35 14.08
C THR A 66 -1.27 -0.69 14.98
N THR A 67 -1.66 -0.30 16.19
CA THR A 67 -0.76 0.30 17.20
C THR A 67 0.36 -0.65 17.59
N ARG A 68 0.07 -1.95 17.76
CA ARG A 68 1.10 -2.96 18.07
C ARG A 68 2.11 -3.09 16.94
N VAL A 69 1.66 -3.14 15.68
CA VAL A 69 2.57 -3.20 14.52
C VAL A 69 3.44 -1.96 14.45
N LEU A 70 2.86 -0.77 14.62
CA LEU A 70 3.62 0.48 14.62
C LEU A 70 4.61 0.56 15.78
N THR A 71 4.24 0.07 16.96
CA THR A 71 5.13 0.02 18.12
C THR A 71 6.32 -0.92 17.86
N ALA A 72 6.07 -2.09 17.29
CA ALA A 72 7.14 -3.00 16.88
C ALA A 72 8.06 -2.38 15.82
N ALA A 73 7.49 -1.70 14.82
CA ALA A 73 8.26 -1.02 13.78
C ALA A 73 9.12 0.13 14.32
N ARG A 74 8.60 0.93 15.26
CA ARG A 74 9.33 2.04 15.89
C ARG A 74 10.47 1.59 16.79
N ASN A 75 10.32 0.41 17.40
CA ASN A 75 11.32 -0.17 18.29
C ASN A 75 12.27 -1.14 17.57
N ALA A 76 12.17 -1.28 16.24
CA ALA A 76 13.06 -2.15 15.49
C ALA A 76 14.50 -1.63 15.56
N GLU A 77 15.43 -2.52 15.89
CA GLU A 77 16.85 -2.20 15.93
C GLU A 77 17.51 -2.41 14.56
N ALA A 78 18.72 -1.87 14.37
CA ALA A 78 19.48 -2.07 13.14
C ALA A 78 19.70 -3.57 12.80
N ALA A 79 19.75 -4.42 13.82
CA ALA A 79 19.86 -5.87 13.68
C ALA A 79 18.59 -6.53 13.11
N ASP A 80 17.42 -5.90 13.28
CA ASP A 80 16.14 -6.39 12.75
C ASP A 80 15.96 -6.06 11.26
N LEU A 81 16.81 -5.20 10.71
CA LEU A 81 16.75 -4.77 9.31
C LEU A 81 17.43 -5.80 8.40
N VAL A 82 16.77 -6.11 7.27
CA VAL A 82 17.33 -6.99 6.22
C VAL A 82 18.64 -6.43 5.64
N ALA A 83 18.79 -5.11 5.64
CA ALA A 83 20.03 -4.41 5.33
C ALA A 83 20.02 -3.02 5.95
N VAL A 84 21.13 -2.61 6.55
CA VAL A 84 21.31 -1.23 7.02
C VAL A 84 21.54 -0.33 5.80
N PRO A 85 20.76 0.76 5.62
CA PRO A 85 20.95 1.66 4.50
C PRO A 85 22.36 2.32 4.53
N PRO A 86 23.02 2.49 3.36
CA PRO A 86 24.35 3.10 3.31
C PRO A 86 24.38 4.55 3.78
N GLU A 87 25.49 4.96 4.40
CA GLU A 87 25.68 6.30 4.99
C GLU A 87 25.34 7.47 4.05
N ARG A 88 25.71 7.35 2.77
CA ARG A 88 25.41 8.37 1.74
C ARG A 88 23.91 8.68 1.61
N VAL A 89 23.04 7.72 1.89
CA VAL A 89 21.58 7.88 1.84
C VAL A 89 21.13 8.77 2.99
N TRP A 90 21.62 8.51 4.20
CA TRP A 90 21.32 9.33 5.37
C TRP A 90 21.85 10.75 5.23
N GLN A 91 23.09 10.92 4.77
CA GLN A 91 23.65 12.24 4.49
C GLN A 91 22.82 13.02 3.46
N GLY A 92 22.27 12.33 2.45
CA GLY A 92 21.35 12.92 1.48
C GLY A 92 20.06 13.42 2.13
N ILE A 93 19.43 12.60 2.98
CA ILE A 93 18.19 12.96 3.70
C ILE A 93 18.44 14.14 4.64
N VAL A 94 19.51 14.10 5.44
CA VAL A 94 19.87 15.18 6.38
C VAL A 94 20.07 16.50 5.62
N ARG A 95 20.77 16.47 4.49
CA ARG A 95 20.98 17.66 3.66
C ARG A 95 19.67 18.21 3.10
N GLU A 96 18.78 17.35 2.60
CA GLU A 96 17.48 17.76 2.07
C GLU A 96 16.60 18.40 3.15
N LEU A 97 16.49 17.75 4.31
CA LEU A 97 15.70 18.27 5.43
C LEU A 97 16.27 19.60 5.96
N SER A 98 17.60 19.73 6.02
CA SER A 98 18.25 20.97 6.43
C SER A 98 17.98 22.11 5.44
N TYR A 99 17.96 21.81 4.13
CA TYR A 99 17.61 22.79 3.10
C TYR A 99 16.16 23.25 3.21
N GLN A 100 15.22 22.33 3.44
CA GLN A 100 13.80 22.66 3.64
C GLN A 100 13.58 23.49 4.91
N ALA A 101 14.29 23.18 6.00
CA ALA A 101 14.19 23.95 7.24
C ALA A 101 14.81 25.36 7.13
N ALA A 102 15.89 25.51 6.34
CA ALA A 102 16.54 26.79 6.11
C ALA A 102 15.80 27.69 5.11
N THR A 103 14.89 27.13 4.32
CA THR A 103 14.08 27.89 3.37
C THR A 103 12.79 28.34 4.08
N PRO A 104 12.56 29.65 4.32
CA PRO A 104 11.29 30.10 4.84
C PRO A 104 10.18 29.61 3.90
N SER A 105 9.16 28.96 4.47
CA SER A 105 8.06 28.37 3.72
C SER A 105 7.29 29.48 2.99
N GLN A 106 7.68 29.78 1.75
CA GLN A 106 6.88 30.64 0.90
C GLN A 106 5.60 29.89 0.55
N PRO A 107 4.41 30.47 0.80
CA PRO A 107 3.17 29.87 0.38
C PRO A 107 3.12 29.84 -1.16
N GLY A 108 3.37 28.66 -1.72
CA GLY A 108 2.94 28.30 -3.06
C GLY A 108 3.71 28.92 -4.22
N GLU A 109 4.95 28.51 -4.45
CA GLU A 109 5.47 28.46 -5.82
C GLU A 109 6.11 27.10 -6.08
N ARG A 110 5.34 26.20 -6.72
CA ARG A 110 5.92 25.04 -7.39
C ARG A 110 6.84 25.58 -8.49
N PRO A 111 8.14 25.24 -8.52
CA PRO A 111 8.97 25.58 -9.66
C PRO A 111 8.47 24.76 -10.85
N VAL A 112 7.76 25.42 -11.76
CA VAL A 112 7.61 24.91 -13.12
C VAL A 112 9.01 24.91 -13.70
N ARG A 113 9.68 23.75 -13.66
CA ARG A 113 10.87 23.51 -14.46
C ARG A 113 10.47 23.70 -15.93
N ARG A 114 10.79 24.86 -16.49
CA ARG A 114 10.86 25.05 -17.94
C ARG A 114 11.95 24.11 -18.46
N SER A 115 11.54 22.97 -18.98
CA SER A 115 12.36 22.24 -19.93
C SER A 115 12.23 22.94 -21.28
N ALA A 116 13.04 23.97 -21.48
CA ALA A 116 13.34 24.47 -22.81
C ALA A 116 14.28 23.48 -23.49
N ALA A 117 13.70 22.78 -24.46
CA ALA A 117 14.28 22.20 -25.68
C ALA A 117 15.76 21.82 -25.70
N GLU A 118 16.02 20.54 -25.98
CA GLU A 118 17.06 20.17 -26.93
C GLU A 118 16.65 18.95 -27.75
N THR A 119 17.11 18.99 -28.99
CA THR A 119 16.57 18.38 -30.20
C THR A 119 17.04 16.94 -30.45
N ALA A 120 16.17 16.21 -31.17
CA ALA A 120 16.49 15.20 -32.19
C ALA A 120 17.49 14.09 -31.87
N GLY A 121 16.99 12.85 -31.81
CA GLY A 121 17.81 11.65 -31.90
C GLY A 121 16.95 10.39 -32.05
N ALA A 122 16.78 9.93 -33.28
CA ALA A 122 16.13 8.67 -33.62
C ALA A 122 16.78 7.49 -32.87
N GLY A 123 16.01 6.70 -32.10
CA GLY A 123 16.54 5.49 -31.46
C GLY A 123 15.60 4.77 -30.46
N THR A 124 14.48 5.38 -30.06
CA THR A 124 13.63 4.95 -28.95
C THR A 124 12.54 3.94 -29.29
N ARG A 125 12.76 3.02 -30.24
CA ARG A 125 11.82 1.90 -30.49
C ARG A 125 12.40 0.53 -30.14
N ALA A 126 13.72 0.38 -30.05
CA ALA A 126 14.35 -0.90 -29.70
C ALA A 126 14.44 -1.15 -28.18
N GLY A 127 14.65 -0.11 -27.36
CA GLY A 127 14.82 -0.26 -25.91
C GLY A 127 13.54 -0.65 -25.15
N LEU A 128 12.36 -0.25 -25.66
CA LEU A 128 11.08 -0.55 -25.02
C LEU A 128 10.67 -2.02 -25.14
N LEU A 129 11.08 -2.71 -26.21
CA LEU A 129 10.80 -4.13 -26.39
C LEU A 129 11.66 -5.01 -25.46
N ALA A 130 12.90 -4.59 -25.18
CA ALA A 130 13.79 -5.29 -24.26
C ALA A 130 13.28 -5.23 -22.81
N LEU A 131 12.80 -4.07 -22.36
CA LEU A 131 12.22 -3.90 -21.02
C LEU A 131 10.91 -4.69 -20.84
N ALA A 132 10.05 -4.73 -21.87
CA ALA A 132 8.81 -5.51 -21.83
C ALA A 132 9.07 -7.03 -21.69
N LEU A 133 10.09 -7.56 -22.36
CA LEU A 133 10.47 -8.97 -22.24
C LEU A 133 11.02 -9.32 -20.86
N VAL A 134 11.86 -8.45 -20.27
CA VAL A 134 12.44 -8.70 -18.93
C VAL A 134 11.34 -8.71 -17.86
N VAL A 135 10.39 -7.76 -17.92
CA VAL A 135 9.25 -7.71 -16.98
C VAL A 135 8.32 -8.90 -17.17
N GLY A 136 8.01 -9.28 -18.42
CA GLY A 136 7.16 -10.43 -18.74
C GLY A 136 7.75 -11.76 -18.22
N VAL A 137 9.05 -11.99 -18.43
CA VAL A 137 9.75 -13.20 -17.95
C VAL A 137 9.81 -13.25 -16.42
N ALA A 138 10.05 -12.10 -15.77
CA ALA A 138 10.06 -12.02 -14.30
C ALA A 138 8.68 -12.34 -13.69
N LEU A 139 7.60 -11.81 -14.28
CA LEU A 139 6.23 -12.11 -13.83
C LEU A 139 5.87 -13.58 -14.06
N LEU A 140 6.22 -14.16 -15.21
CA LEU A 140 5.92 -15.57 -15.51
C LEU A 140 6.65 -16.54 -14.56
N ARG A 141 7.91 -16.26 -14.20
CA ARG A 141 8.66 -17.04 -13.20
C ARG A 141 8.01 -16.95 -11.82
N ARG A 142 7.58 -15.74 -11.39
CA ARG A 142 6.93 -15.54 -10.09
C ARG A 142 5.60 -16.30 -9.99
N PHE A 143 4.80 -16.33 -11.06
CA PHE A 143 3.55 -17.08 -11.10
C PHE A 143 3.76 -18.60 -11.08
N ARG A 144 4.78 -19.14 -11.78
CA ARG A 144 5.08 -20.58 -11.73
C ARG A 144 5.54 -21.07 -10.35
N VAL A 145 6.29 -20.25 -9.60
CA VAL A 145 6.71 -20.60 -8.23
C VAL A 145 5.51 -20.65 -7.28
N ARG A 146 4.47 -19.82 -7.49
CA ARG A 146 3.23 -19.87 -6.71
C ARG A 146 2.31 -21.02 -7.09
N ALA A 147 2.26 -21.41 -8.36
CA ALA A 147 1.41 -22.51 -8.83
C ALA A 147 1.93 -23.92 -8.43
N GLY A 148 3.20 -24.04 -8.04
CA GLY A 148 3.81 -25.32 -7.64
C GLY A 148 3.57 -25.77 -6.20
N ARG A 149 2.93 -24.96 -5.34
CA ARG A 149 2.52 -25.38 -3.99
C ARG A 149 1.00 -25.49 -3.91
N GLY A 150 0.49 -26.53 -4.57
CA GLY A 150 -0.84 -27.05 -4.26
C GLY A 150 -0.91 -27.46 -2.78
N PRO A 151 -2.07 -27.29 -2.12
CA PRO A 151 -2.27 -27.77 -0.76
C PRO A 151 -2.23 -29.29 -0.80
N VAL A 152 -1.18 -29.89 -0.24
CA VAL A 152 -1.22 -31.28 0.19
C VAL A 152 -2.22 -31.33 1.34
N ARG A 153 -3.50 -31.56 1.01
CA ARG A 153 -4.50 -32.03 1.96
C ARG A 153 -4.03 -33.41 2.43
N ARG A 154 -3.16 -33.43 3.43
CA ARG A 154 -2.98 -34.63 4.25
C ARG A 154 -4.32 -34.85 4.94
N LEU A 155 -5.09 -35.81 4.44
CA LEU A 155 -6.07 -36.51 5.26
C LEU A 155 -5.29 -37.10 6.44
N ARG A 156 -5.31 -36.41 7.58
CA ARG A 156 -4.85 -36.95 8.86
C ARG A 156 -6.10 -37.34 9.64
N SER A 157 -6.37 -38.62 9.58
CA SER A 157 -7.37 -39.34 10.39
C SER A 157 -7.21 -39.06 11.89
N PRO A 158 -8.29 -38.79 12.64
CA PRO A 158 -8.30 -38.99 14.07
C PRO A 158 -8.60 -40.47 14.38
N ARG A 159 -7.55 -41.30 14.41
CA ARG A 159 -7.57 -42.63 15.04
C ARG A 159 -7.06 -42.51 16.47
N TRP A 160 -7.93 -42.11 17.41
CA TRP A 160 -7.73 -42.37 18.84
C TRP A 160 -9.09 -42.65 19.48
N ARG A 161 -9.56 -43.88 19.28
CA ARG A 161 -10.49 -44.55 20.19
C ARG A 161 -9.65 -45.47 21.08
N ARG A 162 -10.03 -45.53 22.38
CA ARG A 162 -9.57 -46.44 23.45
C ARG A 162 -8.20 -46.03 24.02
N ALA A 163 -7.94 -45.90 25.32
CA ALA A 163 -8.63 -46.21 26.57
C ALA A 163 -8.18 -45.12 27.59
N CYS A 164 -8.94 -44.73 28.61
CA CYS A 164 -9.02 -45.46 29.87
C CYS A 164 -10.36 -45.20 30.58
N ARG A 165 -11.03 -46.31 30.90
CA ARG A 165 -12.02 -46.45 31.97
C ARG A 165 -11.26 -46.71 33.29
N ALA A 166 -11.97 -46.48 34.41
CA ALA A 166 -11.65 -46.79 35.83
C ALA A 166 -11.00 -45.61 36.60
N ARG A 167 -11.68 -44.79 37.45
CA ARG A 167 -12.50 -45.01 38.69
C ARG A 167 -11.59 -45.21 39.94
N PRO A 168 -12.08 -45.01 41.18
CA PRO A 168 -12.37 -43.77 41.94
C PRO A 168 -11.44 -43.58 43.16
N GLY A 169 -11.57 -42.44 43.84
CA GLY A 169 -11.15 -42.20 45.23
C GLY A 169 -12.11 -41.20 45.86
#